data_AF-A0A0R3QEC2-F1
#
_entry.id   AF-A0A0R3QEC2-F1
#
_cell.length_a   1.000
_cell.length_b   1.000
_cell.length_c   1.000
_cell.angle_alpha   90.00
_cell.angle_beta   90.00
_cell.angle_gamma   90.00
#
_symmetry.space_group_name_H-M   'P 1'
#
loop_
_entity.id
_entity.type
_entity.pdbx_description
1 polymer ?
#
loop_
_entity_poly.entity_id
_entity_poly.type
_entity_poly.pdbx_seq_one_letter_code
_entity_poly.pdbx_strand_id
1 'polypeptide(L)'
;MYSYAVRHWAKPADPNIVNAAGLTPLTLATKLGRKDIFEEMLELMKVEFWRFSDMTCSAYPLTALDTIRPDGSTNYDSALMTVINGSTSEHLDMIGSEVIQRLLADKWKAFASVCIFESSLIRLSYFLLNIDIQSSLMKR
;
A
#
# COMPACT_ATOMS: atom_id res chain seq x y z
N MET A 1 -22.16 5.57 2.45
CA MET A 1 -23.26 4.64 2.89
C MET A 1 -22.75 3.67 3.95
N TYR A 2 -21.47 3.30 3.89
CA TYR A 2 -20.82 2.44 4.86
C TYR A 2 -20.79 3.06 6.27
N SER A 3 -20.50 4.37 6.37
CA SER A 3 -20.50 5.11 7.64
C SER A 3 -21.82 4.97 8.42
N TYR A 4 -22.95 5.02 7.72
CA TYR A 4 -24.26 4.85 8.33
C TYR A 4 -24.47 3.44 8.89
N ALA A 5 -24.04 2.41 8.17
CA ALA A 5 -24.16 1.02 8.62
C ALA A 5 -23.32 0.74 9.88
N VAL A 6 -22.08 1.24 9.92
CA VAL A 6 -21.19 1.08 11.07
C VAL A 6 -21.71 1.86 12.28
N ARG A 7 -22.27 3.07 12.07
CA ARG A 7 -22.78 3.94 13.13
C ARG A 7 -24.27 3.77 13.43
N HIS A 8 -24.90 2.71 12.94
CA HIS A 8 -26.34 2.52 13.08
C HIS A 8 -26.74 2.34 14.55
N TRP A 9 -27.68 3.15 15.03
CA TRP A 9 -28.03 3.30 16.44
C TRP A 9 -28.53 2.01 17.13
N ALA A 10 -29.23 1.13 16.41
CA ALA A 10 -29.81 -0.09 16.99
C ALA A 10 -28.99 -1.37 16.70
N LYS A 11 -28.20 -1.35 15.61
CA LYS A 11 -27.51 -2.53 15.06
C LYS A 11 -26.25 -2.08 14.30
N PRO A 12 -25.19 -1.68 15.01
CA PRO A 12 -23.94 -1.26 14.36
C PRO A 12 -23.30 -2.45 13.63
N ALA A 13 -22.83 -2.22 12.41
CA ALA A 13 -22.06 -3.20 11.67
C ALA A 13 -20.63 -3.31 12.21
N ASP A 14 -20.10 -4.52 12.31
CA ASP A 14 -18.72 -4.77 12.72
C ASP A 14 -17.75 -4.58 11.54
N PRO A 15 -16.79 -3.63 11.60
CA PRO A 15 -15.83 -3.38 10.53
C PRO A 15 -14.73 -4.46 10.41
N ASN A 16 -14.58 -5.34 11.40
CA ASN A 16 -13.53 -6.36 11.45
C ASN A 16 -14.05 -7.78 11.16
N ILE A 17 -15.33 -7.92 10.81
CA ILE A 17 -15.92 -9.22 10.49
C ILE A 17 -15.25 -9.83 9.26
N VAL A 18 -14.88 -11.11 9.33
CA VAL A 18 -14.24 -11.81 8.19
C VAL A 18 -15.26 -12.61 7.40
N ASN A 19 -15.09 -12.64 6.07
CA ASN A 19 -15.86 -13.53 5.21
C ASN A 19 -15.30 -14.97 5.23
N ALA A 20 -15.93 -15.89 4.49
CA ALA A 20 -15.45 -17.28 4.38
C ALA A 20 -14.04 -17.42 3.77
N ALA A 21 -13.56 -16.38 3.08
CA ALA A 21 -12.21 -16.30 2.54
C ALA A 21 -11.22 -15.58 3.49
N GLY A 22 -11.62 -15.27 4.73
CA GLY A 22 -10.77 -14.60 5.71
C GLY A 22 -10.57 -13.10 5.47
N LEU A 23 -11.34 -12.47 4.58
CA LEU A 23 -11.21 -11.05 4.24
C LEU A 23 -12.15 -10.20 5.10
N THR A 24 -11.58 -9.15 5.69
CA THR A 24 -12.33 -8.03 6.28
C THR A 24 -12.97 -7.17 5.19
N PRO A 25 -14.00 -6.35 5.49
CA PRO A 25 -14.57 -5.39 4.55
C PRO A 25 -13.52 -4.50 3.88
N LEU A 26 -12.50 -4.08 4.64
CA LEU A 26 -11.40 -3.26 4.13
C LEU A 26 -10.53 -4.02 3.12
N THR A 27 -10.10 -5.24 3.45
CA THR A 27 -9.28 -6.08 2.55
C THR A 27 -10.09 -6.59 1.35
N LEU A 28 -11.41 -6.74 1.50
CA LEU A 28 -12.30 -7.03 0.38
C LEU A 28 -12.42 -5.83 -0.56
N ALA A 29 -12.57 -4.62 -0.03
CA ALA A 29 -12.62 -3.39 -0.82
C ALA A 29 -11.34 -3.21 -1.65
N THR A 30 -10.17 -3.51 -1.06
CA THR A 30 -8.90 -3.46 -1.79
C THR A 30 -8.77 -4.56 -2.83
N LYS A 31 -9.22 -5.78 -2.53
CA LYS A 31 -9.25 -6.87 -3.51
C LYS A 31 -10.11 -6.53 -4.73
N LEU A 32 -11.22 -5.84 -4.53
CA LEU A 32 -12.14 -5.41 -5.59
C LEU A 32 -11.74 -4.07 -6.26
N GLY A 33 -10.72 -3.37 -5.77
CA GLY A 33 -10.31 -2.07 -6.31
C GLY A 33 -11.30 -0.93 -6.07
N ARG A 34 -12.12 -0.98 -5.01
CA ARG A 34 -13.15 0.04 -4.76
C ARG A 34 -12.60 1.20 -3.91
N LYS A 35 -11.96 2.17 -4.58
CA LYS A 35 -11.31 3.33 -3.93
C LYS A 35 -12.23 4.14 -3.02
N ASP A 36 -13.40 4.56 -3.49
CA ASP A 36 -14.29 5.46 -2.72
C ASP A 36 -14.69 4.87 -1.36
N ILE A 37 -15.05 3.58 -1.35
CA ILE A 37 -15.45 2.86 -0.13
C ILE A 37 -14.24 2.60 0.76
N PHE A 38 -13.08 2.30 0.18
CA PHE A 38 -11.83 2.13 0.91
C PHE A 38 -11.43 3.41 1.66
N GLU A 39 -11.55 4.57 1.02
CA GLU A 39 -11.28 5.87 1.65
C GLU A 39 -12.33 6.21 2.71
N GLU A 40 -13.62 5.96 2.46
CA GLU A 40 -14.69 6.12 3.48
C GLU A 40 -14.39 5.24 4.72
N MET A 41 -13.93 4.00 4.52
CA MET A 41 -13.55 3.09 5.61
C MET A 41 -12.33 3.60 6.39
N LEU A 42 -11.27 4.05 5.72
CA LEU A 42 -10.07 4.56 6.36
C LEU A 42 -10.34 5.82 7.18
N GLU A 43 -11.12 6.74 6.62
CA GLU A 43 -11.51 7.99 7.27
C GLU A 43 -12.34 7.75 8.54
N LEU A 44 -13.13 6.66 8.59
CA LEU A 44 -13.87 6.26 9.79
C LEU A 44 -13.00 5.62 10.87
N MET A 45 -11.94 4.91 10.48
CA MET A 45 -11.05 4.20 11.41
C MET A 45 -9.92 5.08 11.94
N LYS A 46 -9.72 6.27 11.38
CA LYS A 46 -8.64 7.16 11.81
C LYS A 46 -8.84 7.63 13.24
N VAL A 47 -7.71 7.84 13.92
CA VAL A 47 -7.66 8.43 15.26
C VAL A 47 -7.07 9.83 15.14
N GLU A 48 -7.87 10.85 15.43
CA GLU A 48 -7.40 12.24 15.48
C GLU A 48 -6.73 12.50 16.83
N PHE A 49 -5.46 12.92 16.81
CA PHE A 49 -4.71 13.30 18.01
C PHE A 49 -4.98 14.73 18.43
N TRP A 50 -4.96 15.65 17.47
CA TRP A 50 -5.25 17.06 17.70
C TRP A 50 -5.70 17.73 16.40
N ARG A 51 -6.46 18.80 16.55
CA ARG A 51 -6.89 19.68 15.45
C ARG A 51 -6.81 21.13 15.89
N PHE A 52 -6.14 21.94 15.06
CA PHE A 52 -6.12 23.38 15.21
C PHE A 52 -6.66 24.01 13.92
N SER A 53 -7.86 24.58 13.99
CA SER A 53 -8.55 25.15 12.83
C SER A 53 -8.72 24.11 11.70
N ASP A 54 -7.97 24.27 10.62
CA ASP A 54 -7.90 23.49 9.39
C ASP A 54 -6.77 22.45 9.39
N MET A 55 -5.83 22.53 10.32
CA MET A 55 -4.73 21.58 10.46
C MET A 55 -5.12 20.46 11.42
N THR A 56 -5.04 19.21 10.94
CA THR A 56 -5.32 18.00 11.75
C THR A 56 -4.09 17.09 11.78
N CYS A 57 -3.85 16.48 12.94
CA CYS A 57 -2.95 15.36 13.07
C CYS A 57 -3.76 14.11 13.37
N SER A 58 -3.79 13.19 12.40
CA SER A 58 -4.53 11.92 12.49
C SER A 58 -3.60 10.75 12.20
N ALA A 59 -3.86 9.61 12.84
CA ALA A 59 -3.23 8.34 12.53
C ALA A 59 -4.24 7.36 11.94
N TYR A 60 -3.76 6.58 10.97
CA TYR A 60 -4.51 5.47 10.36
C TYR A 60 -3.98 4.13 10.90
N PRO A 61 -4.85 3.15 11.17
CA PRO A 61 -4.41 1.83 11.62
C PRO A 61 -3.68 1.09 10.49
N LEU A 62 -2.47 0.59 10.78
CA LEU A 62 -1.62 -0.07 9.78
C LEU A 62 -1.78 -1.60 9.72
N THR A 63 -2.51 -2.21 10.66
CA THR A 63 -2.56 -3.68 10.84
C THR A 63 -3.03 -4.45 9.61
N ALA A 64 -4.04 -3.94 8.90
CA ALA A 64 -4.55 -4.51 7.65
C ALA A 64 -3.98 -3.81 6.40
N LEU A 65 -3.32 -2.66 6.59
CA LEU A 65 -2.83 -1.82 5.50
C LEU A 65 -1.42 -2.22 5.06
N ASP A 66 -0.51 -2.41 6.03
CA ASP A 66 0.90 -2.62 5.76
C ASP A 66 1.25 -4.10 5.49
N THR A 67 2.38 -4.32 4.81
CA THR A 67 2.93 -5.64 4.48
C THR A 67 3.49 -6.39 5.69
N ILE A 68 3.53 -5.77 6.87
CA ILE A 68 4.09 -6.35 8.09
C ILE A 68 3.02 -6.35 9.17
N ARG A 69 2.82 -7.49 9.82
CA ARG A 69 1.93 -7.65 10.97
C ARG A 69 2.62 -7.20 12.26
N PRO A 70 1.87 -6.92 13.35
CA PRO A 70 2.45 -6.55 14.64
C PRO A 70 3.43 -7.58 15.24
N ASP A 71 3.35 -8.84 14.82
CA ASP A 71 4.26 -9.93 15.22
C ASP A 71 5.58 -9.94 14.41
N GLY A 72 5.73 -9.04 13.44
CA GLY A 72 6.87 -8.98 12.52
C GLY A 72 6.77 -9.92 11.32
N SER A 73 5.69 -10.70 11.20
CA SER A 73 5.46 -11.57 10.03
C SER A 73 5.03 -10.77 8.80
N THR A 74 5.37 -11.26 7.61
CA THR A 74 4.91 -10.65 6.35
C THR A 74 3.45 -11.02 6.08
N ASN A 75 2.62 -10.00 5.83
CA ASN A 75 1.23 -10.15 5.45
C ASN A 75 1.08 -10.04 3.93
N TYR A 76 0.97 -11.17 3.24
CA TYR A 76 0.73 -11.20 1.79
C TYR A 76 -0.71 -10.82 1.40
N ASP A 77 -1.64 -10.94 2.34
CA ASP A 77 -3.04 -10.55 2.16
C ASP A 77 -3.31 -9.10 2.62
N SER A 78 -2.25 -8.31 2.85
CA SER A 78 -2.41 -6.90 3.21
C SER A 78 -3.06 -6.11 2.08
N ALA A 79 -3.71 -5.02 2.44
CA ALA A 79 -4.27 -4.10 1.46
C ALA A 79 -3.19 -3.62 0.49
N LEU A 80 -2.01 -3.20 0.98
CA LEU A 80 -0.92 -2.73 0.11
C LEU A 80 -0.47 -3.81 -0.88
N MET A 81 -0.30 -5.05 -0.43
CA MET A 81 0.15 -6.13 -1.31
C MET A 81 -0.91 -6.51 -2.34
N THR A 82 -2.18 -6.50 -1.93
CA THR A 82 -3.33 -6.77 -2.81
C THR A 82 -3.50 -5.68 -3.87
N VAL A 83 -3.29 -4.41 -3.50
CA VAL A 83 -3.32 -3.27 -4.43
C VAL A 83 -2.21 -3.39 -5.47
N ILE A 84 -0.96 -3.64 -5.03
CA ILE A 84 0.21 -3.67 -5.92
C ILE A 84 0.18 -4.87 -6.86
N ASN A 85 -0.28 -6.03 -6.38
CA ASN A 85 -0.42 -7.23 -7.21
C ASN A 85 -1.67 -7.20 -8.12
N GLY A 86 -2.54 -6.21 -7.94
CA GLY A 86 -3.74 -6.04 -8.74
C GLY A 86 -3.41 -5.62 -10.17
N SER A 87 -4.03 -6.27 -11.16
CA SER A 87 -3.82 -5.97 -12.59
C SER A 87 -4.92 -5.10 -13.20
N THR A 88 -5.89 -4.64 -12.40
CA THR A 88 -7.04 -3.87 -12.89
C THR A 88 -6.77 -2.36 -12.86
N SER A 89 -7.47 -1.60 -13.70
CA SER A 89 -7.43 -0.13 -13.69
C SER A 89 -7.84 0.47 -12.34
N GLU A 90 -8.74 -0.21 -11.65
CA GLU A 90 -9.28 0.17 -10.36
C GLU A 90 -8.23 0.05 -9.25
N HIS A 91 -7.36 -0.97 -9.33
CA HIS A 91 -6.20 -1.08 -8.44
C HIS A 91 -5.23 0.09 -8.65
N LEU A 92 -5.03 0.55 -9.90
CA LEU A 92 -4.18 1.70 -10.20
C LEU A 92 -4.74 2.99 -9.59
N ASP A 93 -6.04 3.24 -9.72
CA ASP A 93 -6.68 4.41 -9.09
C ASP A 93 -6.59 4.34 -7.55
N MET A 94 -6.68 3.13 -6.98
CA MET A 94 -6.53 2.91 -5.55
C MET A 94 -5.10 3.19 -5.05
N ILE A 95 -4.05 2.94 -5.84
CA ILE A 95 -2.68 3.41 -5.53
C ILE A 95 -2.64 4.93 -5.40
N GLY A 96 -3.52 5.63 -6.12
CA GLY A 96 -3.71 7.08 -6.04
C GLY A 96 -4.29 7.59 -4.72
N SER A 97 -4.68 6.72 -3.79
CA SER A 97 -5.20 7.14 -2.48
C SER A 97 -4.10 7.77 -1.62
N GLU A 98 -4.41 8.87 -0.93
CA GLU A 98 -3.44 9.67 -0.17
C GLU A 98 -2.66 8.82 0.85
N VAL A 99 -3.36 7.94 1.58
CA VAL A 99 -2.75 7.10 2.62
C VAL A 99 -1.77 6.10 2.01
N ILE A 100 -2.13 5.47 0.89
CA ILE A 100 -1.27 4.50 0.20
C ILE A 100 -0.05 5.20 -0.41
N GLN A 101 -0.24 6.34 -1.07
CA GLN A 101 0.86 7.12 -1.64
C GLN A 101 1.86 7.55 -0.58
N ARG A 102 1.38 8.03 0.56
CA ARG A 102 2.24 8.46 1.66
C ARG A 102 3.04 7.30 2.25
N LEU A 103 2.39 6.15 2.44
CA LEU A 103 3.06 4.93 2.90
C LEU A 103 4.14 4.45 1.90
N LEU A 104 3.85 4.53 0.59
CA LEU A 104 4.82 4.22 -0.46
C LEU A 104 5.99 5.20 -0.47
N ALA A 105 5.72 6.50 -0.31
CA ALA A 105 6.74 7.54 -0.27
C ALA A 105 7.69 7.34 0.92
N ASP A 106 7.15 7.00 2.09
CA ASP A 106 7.95 6.73 3.29
C ASP A 106 8.83 5.48 3.10
N LYS A 107 8.27 4.39 2.55
CA LYS A 107 9.05 3.18 2.21
C LYS A 107 10.10 3.43 1.12
N TRP A 108 9.77 4.27 0.13
CA TRP A 108 10.69 4.66 -0.92
C TRP A 108 11.90 5.42 -0.37
N LYS A 109 11.63 6.41 0.48
CA LYS A 109 12.66 7.22 1.11
C LYS A 109 13.53 6.41 2.07
N ALA A 110 12.93 5.50 2.85
CA ALA A 110 13.64 4.72 3.85
C ALA A 110 14.53 3.62 3.26
N PHE A 111 14.05 2.91 2.23
CA PHE A 111 14.73 1.69 1.76
C PHE A 111 14.90 1.65 0.24
N ALA A 112 13.82 1.88 -0.53
CA ALA A 112 13.85 1.58 -1.97
C ALA A 112 14.84 2.47 -2.74
N SER A 113 15.01 3.73 -2.35
CA SER A 113 15.90 4.68 -3.02
C SER A 113 17.36 4.20 -3.01
N VAL A 114 17.85 3.74 -1.85
CA VAL A 114 19.21 3.21 -1.70
C VAL A 114 19.35 1.90 -2.45
N CYS A 115 18.43 0.95 -2.25
CA CYS A 115 18.51 -0.36 -2.89
C CYS A 115 18.47 -0.28 -4.42
N ILE A 116 17.63 0.59 -4.98
CA ILE A 116 17.54 0.78 -6.43
C ILE A 116 18.81 1.45 -6.96
N PHE A 117 19.34 2.45 -6.25
CA PHE A 117 20.58 3.10 -6.66
C PHE A 117 21.75 2.12 -6.69
N GLU A 118 21.97 1.37 -5.61
CA GLU A 118 23.02 0.34 -5.53
C GLU A 118 22.85 -0.73 -6.60
N SER A 119 21.64 -1.27 -6.74
CA SER A 119 21.33 -2.30 -7.74
C SER A 119 21.46 -1.81 -9.18
N SER A 120 21.26 -0.51 -9.42
CA SER A 120 21.39 0.09 -10.75
C SER A 120 22.85 0.31 -11.11
N LEU A 121 23.68 0.75 -10.15
CA LEU A 121 25.13 0.89 -10.36
C LEU A 121 25.80 -0.44 -10.70
N ILE A 122 25.43 -1.51 -9.99
CA ILE A 122 25.94 -2.86 -10.24
C ILE A 122 25.53 -3.33 -11.64
N ARG A 123 24.26 -3.14 -12.04
CA ARG A 123 23.81 -3.52 -13.39
C ARG A 123 24.48 -2.70 -14.49
N LEU A 124 24.72 -1.41 -14.25
CA LEU A 124 25.40 -0.54 -15.20
C LEU A 124 26.85 -0.97 -15.40
N SER A 125 27.58 -1.31 -14.33
CA SER A 125 28.96 -1.79 -14.46
C SER A 125 29.05 -3.11 -15.22
N TYR A 126 28.15 -4.07 -14.95
CA TYR A 126 28.06 -5.30 -15.73
C TYR A 126 27.73 -5.05 -17.21
N PHE A 127 26.86 -4.08 -17.51
CA PHE A 127 26.52 -3.73 -18.88
C PHE A 127 27.71 -3.13 -19.65
N LEU A 128 28.47 -2.22 -19.03
CA LEU A 128 29.67 -1.64 -19.63
C LEU A 128 30.75 -2.69 -19.92
N LEU A 129 31.01 -3.60 -18.96
CA LEU A 129 31.96 -4.71 -19.16
C LEU A 129 31.55 -5.60 -20.33
N ASN A 130 30.26 -5.88 -20.50
CA ASN A 130 29.76 -6.66 -21.63
C ASN A 130 30.00 -5.95 -22.97
N ILE A 131 29.79 -4.63 -23.04
CA ILE A 131 30.07 -3.84 -24.25
C ILE A 131 31.56 -3.88 -24.60
N ASP A 132 32.43 -3.69 -23.60
CA ASP A 132 33.89 -3.71 -23.81
C ASP A 132 34.36 -5.06 -24.36
N ILE A 133 33.87 -6.17 -23.80
CA ILE A 133 34.18 -7.52 -24.26
C ILE A 133 33.73 -7.74 -25.71
N GLN A 134 32.52 -7.32 -26.08
CA GLN A 134 32.02 -7.44 -27.45
C GLN A 134 32.83 -6.61 -28.45
N SER A 135 33.26 -5.40 -28.04
CA SER A 135 34.10 -4.54 -28.88
C SER A 135 35.50 -5.13 -29.12
N SER A 136 36.04 -5.86 -28.14
CA SER A 136 37.33 -6.56 -28.22
C SER A 136 37.24 -7.81 -29.11
N LEU A 137 36.11 -8.51 -29.09
CA LEU A 137 35.82 -9.66 -29.96
C LEU A 137 35.62 -9.26 -31.43
N MET A 138 34.98 -8.12 -31.73
CA MET A 138 34.79 -7.65 -33.12
C MET A 138 36.06 -7.07 -33.77
N LYS A 139 37.08 -6.72 -32.98
CA LYS A 139 38.37 -6.19 -33.48
C LYS A 139 39.40 -7.30 -33.79
N ARG A 140 39.09 -8.56 -33.48
CA ARG A 140 39.87 -9.74 -33.90
C ARG A 140 39.24 -10.38 -35.14
#